data_AF-A0A931X1Z8-F1
#
_entry.id   AF-A0A931X1Z8-F1
#
_cell.length_a   1.000
_cell.length_b   1.000
_cell.length_c   1.000
_cell.angle_alpha   90.00
_cell.angle_beta   90.00
_cell.angle_gamma   90.00
#
_symmetry.space_group_name_H-M   'P 1'
#
loop_
_entity.id
_entity.type
_entity.pdbx_description
1 polymer ?
#
loop_
_entity_poly.entity_id
_entity_poly.type
_entity_poly.pdbx_seq_one_letter_code
_entity_poly.pdbx_strand_id
1 'polypeptide(L)'
;MHDNPKVDIRVTDGRLFLRLHPGAFDVVISEPSNPWQAGNADLFTVEFFRLGARALRPGGIFCQWVHLYGLTPANVRTLVRTFAEVFPHAYVISTIKDTDILLLGGEGALTLDLARAWGSMAAAKSVADDMADPRVGVRSLFDLLARFRMGPRDLREFAGAGPLHTDDLPLIAYRAPFDLYLETRGANMRLLALHANGIAPYLEDLTGIPMPPRAFFEMLAKSYDQFLPYGREAVVCQEWAAQATEIP
;
A
#
# COMPACT_ATOMS: atom_id res chain seq x y z
N MET A 1 -19.09 -0.59 -17.16
CA MET A 1 -18.97 -1.29 -15.86
C MET A 1 -20.23 -2.05 -15.53
N HIS A 2 -21.41 -1.40 -15.53
CA HIS A 2 -22.68 -2.01 -15.13
C HIS A 2 -23.10 -3.26 -15.92
N ASP A 3 -22.74 -3.37 -17.20
CA ASP A 3 -23.12 -4.52 -18.03
C ASP A 3 -22.11 -5.67 -18.02
N ASN A 4 -21.04 -5.59 -17.21
CA ASN A 4 -20.05 -6.66 -17.14
C ASN A 4 -20.57 -7.78 -16.23
N PRO A 5 -20.74 -9.03 -16.72
CA PRO A 5 -21.30 -10.13 -15.93
C PRO A 5 -20.41 -10.57 -14.75
N LYS A 6 -19.16 -10.08 -14.68
CA LYS A 6 -18.24 -10.30 -13.55
C LYS A 6 -18.41 -9.28 -12.42
N VAL A 7 -19.25 -8.25 -12.62
CA VAL A 7 -19.48 -7.17 -11.66
C VAL A 7 -20.84 -7.38 -10.99
N ASP A 8 -20.82 -7.51 -9.67
CA ASP A 8 -22.03 -7.53 -8.85
C ASP A 8 -22.03 -6.31 -7.92
N ILE A 9 -23.03 -5.45 -8.05
CA ILE A 9 -23.13 -4.18 -7.31
C ILE A 9 -24.12 -4.37 -6.16
N ARG A 10 -23.63 -4.23 -4.93
CA ARG A 10 -24.46 -4.31 -3.72
C ARG A 10 -24.46 -2.97 -2.99
N VAL A 11 -25.64 -2.36 -2.89
CA VAL A 11 -25.85 -1.14 -2.10
C VAL A 11 -26.08 -1.53 -0.66
N THR A 12 -25.04 -1.46 0.16
CA THR A 12 -25.09 -1.81 1.59
C THR A 12 -23.92 -1.16 2.34
N ASP A 13 -23.94 -1.25 3.66
CA ASP A 13 -22.81 -0.86 4.51
C ASP A 13 -21.67 -1.86 4.35
N GLY A 14 -20.50 -1.40 3.90
CA GLY A 14 -19.35 -2.26 3.62
C GLY A 14 -18.83 -3.00 4.85
N ARG A 15 -18.94 -2.39 6.04
CA ARG A 15 -18.52 -2.98 7.31
C ARG A 15 -19.43 -4.13 7.73
N LEU A 16 -20.75 -3.95 7.62
CA LEU A 16 -21.75 -4.99 7.80
C LEU A 16 -21.56 -6.10 6.77
N PHE A 17 -21.29 -5.75 5.52
CA PHE A 17 -21.10 -6.72 4.45
C PHE A 17 -19.91 -7.65 4.76
N LEU A 18 -18.75 -7.12 5.11
CA LEU A 18 -17.59 -7.94 5.50
C LEU A 18 -17.89 -8.81 6.73
N ARG A 19 -18.66 -8.31 7.70
CA ARG A 19 -19.07 -9.08 8.89
C ARG A 19 -19.86 -10.35 8.54
N LEU A 20 -20.65 -10.30 7.48
CA LEU A 20 -21.51 -11.41 7.05
C LEU A 20 -20.81 -12.40 6.09
N HIS A 21 -19.56 -12.11 5.68
CA HIS A 21 -18.85 -12.89 4.66
C HIS A 21 -17.43 -13.28 5.09
N PRO A 22 -17.26 -14.07 6.17
CA PRO A 22 -15.95 -14.58 6.55
C PRO A 22 -15.38 -15.53 5.47
N GLY A 23 -14.08 -15.44 5.18
CA GLY A 23 -13.39 -16.32 4.22
C GLY A 23 -13.90 -16.26 2.77
N ALA A 24 -14.52 -15.16 2.37
CA ALA A 24 -15.22 -15.06 1.09
C ALA A 24 -14.37 -14.49 -0.05
N PHE A 25 -13.31 -13.73 0.25
CA PHE A 25 -12.60 -12.92 -0.74
C PHE A 25 -11.11 -13.23 -0.82
N ASP A 26 -10.58 -13.28 -2.04
CA ASP A 26 -9.12 -13.33 -2.27
C ASP A 26 -8.49 -11.93 -2.14
N VAL A 27 -9.24 -10.88 -2.48
CA VAL A 27 -8.81 -9.49 -2.35
C VAL A 27 -9.97 -8.65 -1.84
N VAL A 28 -9.73 -7.81 -0.84
CA VAL A 28 -10.65 -6.77 -0.38
C VAL A 28 -9.97 -5.41 -0.58
N ILE A 29 -10.61 -4.50 -1.31
CA ILE A 29 -10.13 -3.14 -1.52
C ILE A 29 -11.11 -2.19 -0.83
N SER A 30 -10.63 -1.47 0.17
CA SER A 30 -11.40 -0.48 0.90
C SER A 30 -10.97 0.93 0.47
N GLU A 31 -11.85 1.57 -0.31
CA GLU A 31 -11.72 2.96 -0.76
C GLU A 31 -12.95 3.76 -0.31
N PRO A 32 -13.06 4.06 1.00
CA PRO A 32 -14.12 4.91 1.51
C PRO A 32 -13.87 6.37 1.16
N SER A 33 -14.85 7.25 1.38
CA SER A 33 -14.59 8.68 1.32
C SER A 33 -13.78 9.14 2.54
N ASN A 34 -13.46 10.43 2.62
CA ASN A 34 -12.48 10.92 3.59
C ASN A 34 -12.97 10.76 5.06
N PRO A 35 -12.09 10.44 6.02
CA PRO A 35 -12.42 10.18 7.43
C PRO A 35 -12.98 11.37 8.22
N TRP A 36 -12.82 12.61 7.73
CA TRP A 36 -13.46 13.77 8.34
C TRP A 36 -14.96 13.83 8.07
N GLN A 37 -15.46 13.07 7.09
CA GLN A 37 -16.89 12.91 6.87
C GLN A 37 -17.46 11.89 7.86
N ALA A 38 -18.64 12.19 8.40
CA ALA A 38 -19.30 11.36 9.39
C ALA A 38 -19.45 9.91 8.91
N GLY A 39 -19.08 8.96 9.78
CA GLY A 39 -19.18 7.51 9.53
C GLY A 39 -18.00 6.90 8.75
N ASN A 40 -17.25 7.68 7.95
CA ASN A 40 -16.15 7.10 7.15
C ASN A 40 -14.95 6.71 7.99
N ALA A 41 -14.69 7.39 9.11
CA ALA A 41 -13.64 7.02 10.06
C ALA A 41 -13.84 5.59 10.62
N ASP A 42 -15.08 5.10 10.69
CA ASP A 42 -15.40 3.75 11.19
C ASP A 42 -14.86 2.64 10.27
N LEU A 43 -14.42 2.98 9.07
CA LEU A 43 -13.74 2.11 8.10
C LEU A 43 -12.20 2.17 8.24
N PHE A 44 -11.70 2.75 9.33
CA PHE A 44 -10.29 2.84 9.65
C PHE A 44 -9.96 2.35 11.08
N THR A 45 -10.89 1.67 11.75
CA THR A 45 -10.69 1.15 13.10
C THR A 45 -10.02 -0.22 13.11
N VAL A 46 -9.41 -0.57 14.26
CA VAL A 46 -8.90 -1.93 14.49
C VAL A 46 -10.00 -2.96 14.23
N GLU A 47 -11.22 -2.71 14.68
CA GLU A 47 -12.36 -3.62 14.55
C GLU A 47 -12.76 -3.81 13.08
N PHE A 48 -12.76 -2.74 12.28
CA PHE A 48 -13.00 -2.84 10.85
C PHE A 48 -11.89 -3.61 10.12
N PHE A 49 -10.62 -3.32 10.41
CA PHE A 49 -9.52 -4.07 9.81
C PHE A 49 -9.55 -5.55 10.20
N ARG A 50 -9.95 -5.90 11.43
CA ARG A 50 -10.18 -7.29 11.85
C ARG A 50 -11.34 -7.94 11.09
N LEU A 51 -12.40 -7.20 10.75
CA LEU A 51 -13.45 -7.69 9.86
C LEU A 51 -12.90 -7.97 8.46
N GLY A 52 -12.09 -7.05 7.94
CA GLY A 52 -11.36 -7.23 6.68
C GLY A 52 -10.52 -8.51 6.67
N ALA A 53 -9.67 -8.69 7.68
CA ALA A 53 -8.83 -9.87 7.83
C ALA A 53 -9.66 -11.17 7.87
N ARG A 54 -10.77 -11.20 8.64
CA ARG A 54 -11.67 -12.37 8.70
C ARG A 54 -12.39 -12.67 7.39
N ALA A 55 -12.62 -11.66 6.55
CA ALA A 55 -13.29 -11.83 5.27
C ALA A 55 -12.36 -12.42 4.19
N LEU A 56 -11.04 -12.42 4.42
CA LEU A 56 -10.07 -12.96 3.49
C LEU A 56 -10.02 -14.49 3.52
N ARG A 57 -9.82 -15.08 2.35
CA ARG A 57 -9.37 -16.46 2.19
C ARG A 57 -7.88 -16.59 2.57
N PRO A 58 -7.38 -17.81 2.82
CA PRO A 58 -5.95 -18.04 3.01
C PRO A 58 -5.14 -17.47 1.83
N GLY A 59 -4.14 -16.65 2.14
CA GLY A 59 -3.32 -15.94 1.14
C GLY A 59 -3.98 -14.69 0.54
N GLY A 60 -5.15 -14.29 1.03
CA GLY A 60 -5.85 -13.10 0.57
C GLY A 60 -5.19 -11.79 1.04
N ILE A 61 -5.53 -10.70 0.35
CA ILE A 61 -4.95 -9.36 0.58
C ILE A 61 -6.05 -8.34 0.86
N PHE A 62 -5.90 -7.60 1.95
CA PHE A 62 -6.66 -6.38 2.23
C PHE A 62 -5.85 -5.16 1.80
N CYS A 63 -6.49 -4.27 1.04
CA CYS A 63 -5.93 -2.99 0.60
C CYS A 63 -6.74 -1.84 1.20
N GLN A 64 -6.10 -0.99 1.99
CA GLN A 64 -6.71 0.23 2.53
C GLN A 64 -6.14 1.47 1.84
N TRP A 65 -7.00 2.30 1.27
CA TRP A 65 -6.62 3.65 0.82
C TRP A 65 -6.52 4.62 2.00
N VAL A 66 -5.47 5.45 2.00
CA VAL A 66 -5.28 6.56 2.95
C VAL A 66 -4.74 7.77 2.19
N HIS A 67 -5.38 8.92 2.35
CA HIS A 67 -4.95 10.19 1.78
C HIS A 67 -4.00 10.94 2.70
N LEU A 68 -3.12 11.75 2.12
CA LEU A 68 -2.06 12.50 2.81
C LEU A 68 -2.35 14.02 2.89
N TYR A 69 -3.57 14.44 2.57
CA TYR A 69 -4.03 15.83 2.65
C TYR A 69 -5.16 15.96 3.66
N GLY A 70 -5.36 17.14 4.26
CA GLY A 70 -6.40 17.33 5.28
C GLY A 70 -6.27 16.39 6.50
N LEU A 71 -5.08 15.83 6.74
CA LEU A 71 -4.75 14.96 7.87
C LEU A 71 -3.36 15.29 8.39
N THR A 72 -3.22 15.58 9.68
CA THR A 72 -1.92 15.84 10.30
C THR A 72 -1.02 14.60 10.28
N PRO A 73 0.31 14.78 10.34
CA PRO A 73 1.27 13.66 10.45
C PRO A 73 0.95 12.69 11.59
N ALA A 74 0.42 13.22 12.71
CA ALA A 74 0.00 12.41 13.84
C ALA A 74 -1.21 11.51 13.52
N ASN A 75 -2.17 12.01 12.75
CA ASN A 75 -3.35 11.24 12.34
C ASN A 75 -3.01 10.22 11.24
N VAL A 76 -2.18 10.57 10.26
CA VAL A 76 -1.65 9.59 9.29
C VAL A 76 -0.91 8.47 10.02
N ARG A 77 -0.02 8.81 10.96
CA ARG A 77 0.69 7.80 11.77
C ARG A 77 -0.27 6.93 12.59
N THR A 78 -1.35 7.50 13.12
CA THR A 78 -2.38 6.76 13.85
C THR A 78 -3.14 5.78 12.96
N LEU A 79 -3.52 6.19 11.74
CA LEU A 79 -4.16 5.30 10.76
C LEU A 79 -3.26 4.13 10.39
N VAL A 80 -2.00 4.41 10.04
CA VAL A 80 -1.03 3.38 9.66
C VAL A 80 -0.72 2.43 10.83
N ARG A 81 -0.58 2.95 12.05
CA ARG A 81 -0.40 2.12 13.25
C ARG A 81 -1.63 1.24 13.52
N THR A 82 -2.83 1.78 13.35
CA THR A 82 -4.09 1.03 13.50
C THR A 82 -4.19 -0.11 12.50
N PHE A 83 -3.76 0.12 11.25
CA PHE A 83 -3.67 -0.93 10.25
C PHE A 83 -2.62 -1.99 10.61
N ALA A 84 -1.43 -1.55 11.03
CA ALA A 84 -0.31 -2.43 11.38
C ALA A 84 -0.59 -3.32 12.62
N GLU A 85 -1.48 -2.88 13.52
CA GLU A 85 -1.96 -3.70 14.65
C GLU A 85 -2.66 -4.98 14.17
N VAL A 86 -3.36 -4.92 13.04
CA VAL A 86 -4.07 -6.07 12.46
C VAL A 86 -3.23 -6.78 11.40
N PHE A 87 -2.43 -6.02 10.65
CA PHE A 87 -1.61 -6.51 9.54
C PHE A 87 -0.12 -6.17 9.77
N PRO A 88 0.60 -6.90 10.64
CA PRO A 88 1.97 -6.56 11.04
C PRO A 88 3.03 -6.76 9.94
N HIS A 89 2.65 -7.47 8.86
CA HIS A 89 3.50 -7.75 7.69
C HIS A 89 3.07 -6.95 6.45
N ALA A 90 2.50 -5.78 6.66
CA ALA A 90 1.97 -4.98 5.58
C ALA A 90 3.04 -4.19 4.80
N TYR A 91 2.68 -3.82 3.57
CA TYR A 91 3.43 -2.96 2.68
C TYR A 91 2.70 -1.64 2.44
N VAL A 92 3.44 -0.57 2.20
CA VAL A 92 2.91 0.75 1.84
C VAL A 92 3.31 1.07 0.41
N ILE A 93 2.34 1.46 -0.41
CA ILE A 93 2.53 1.86 -1.81
C ILE A 93 2.01 3.29 -1.99
N SER A 94 2.71 4.13 -2.75
CA SER A 94 2.21 5.44 -3.20
C SER A 94 1.66 5.33 -4.63
N THR A 95 0.41 5.74 -4.86
CA THR A 95 -0.24 5.66 -6.18
C THR A 95 -0.07 6.95 -6.97
N ILE A 96 -0.60 8.04 -6.43
CA ILE A 96 -0.48 9.39 -6.97
C ILE A 96 0.52 10.14 -6.11
N LYS A 97 1.51 10.74 -6.78
CA LYS A 97 2.56 11.51 -6.13
C LYS A 97 1.95 12.54 -5.16
N ASP A 98 2.50 12.56 -3.94
CA ASP A 98 2.17 13.51 -2.86
C ASP A 98 0.69 13.55 -2.42
N THR A 99 -0.09 12.52 -2.76
CA THR A 99 -1.55 12.54 -2.56
C THR A 99 -2.01 11.41 -1.67
N ASP A 100 -1.76 10.15 -2.05
CA ASP A 100 -2.34 8.98 -1.39
C ASP A 100 -1.32 7.85 -1.20
N ILE A 101 -1.60 7.00 -0.21
CA ILE A 101 -0.95 5.72 -0.01
C ILE A 101 -1.99 4.60 0.03
N LEU A 102 -1.56 3.40 -0.34
CA LEU A 102 -2.26 2.14 -0.12
C LEU A 102 -1.50 1.33 0.92
N LEU A 103 -2.21 0.79 1.89
CA LEU A 103 -1.70 -0.17 2.87
C LEU A 103 -2.17 -1.57 2.46
N LEU A 104 -1.23 -2.47 2.18
CA LEU A 104 -1.50 -3.84 1.76
C LEU A 104 -1.15 -4.81 2.88
N GLY A 105 -2.11 -5.59 3.37
CA GLY A 105 -1.93 -6.56 4.45
C GLY A 105 -2.64 -7.88 4.18
N GLY A 106 -2.17 -8.95 4.82
CA GLY A 106 -2.82 -10.26 4.82
C GLY A 106 -2.70 -10.92 6.19
N GLU A 107 -3.26 -12.11 6.36
CA GLU A 107 -3.24 -12.86 7.64
C GLU A 107 -1.80 -13.14 8.13
N GLY A 108 -0.84 -13.23 7.21
CA GLY A 108 0.59 -13.38 7.49
C GLY A 108 1.45 -12.55 6.56
N ALA A 109 2.73 -12.92 6.45
CA ALA A 109 3.64 -12.31 5.49
C ALA A 109 3.15 -12.52 4.06
N LEU A 110 3.10 -11.44 3.29
CA LEU A 110 2.75 -11.49 1.88
C LEU A 110 3.95 -12.02 1.07
N THR A 111 3.70 -13.00 0.20
CA THR A 111 4.73 -13.52 -0.71
C THR A 111 4.85 -12.60 -1.93
N LEU A 112 6.02 -12.02 -2.14
CA LEU A 112 6.34 -11.24 -3.34
C LEU A 112 6.92 -12.14 -4.44
N ASP A 113 6.04 -12.82 -5.18
CA ASP A 113 6.43 -13.66 -6.33
C ASP A 113 6.70 -12.80 -7.57
N LEU A 114 7.95 -12.35 -7.70
CA LEU A 114 8.36 -11.46 -8.79
C LEU A 114 8.34 -12.16 -10.16
N ALA A 115 8.66 -13.45 -10.24
CA ALA A 115 8.60 -14.20 -11.50
C ALA A 115 7.17 -14.26 -12.02
N ARG A 116 6.20 -14.54 -11.14
CA ARG A 116 4.78 -14.49 -11.49
C ARG A 116 4.32 -13.09 -11.85
N ALA A 117 4.77 -12.06 -11.12
CA ALA A 117 4.43 -10.67 -11.43
C ALA A 117 4.95 -10.27 -12.82
N TRP A 118 6.20 -10.61 -13.14
CA TRP A 118 6.82 -10.40 -14.45
C TRP A 118 6.03 -11.08 -15.57
N GLY A 119 5.71 -12.36 -15.40
CA GLY A 119 4.93 -13.14 -16.38
C GLY A 119 3.51 -12.60 -16.56
N SER A 120 2.85 -12.21 -15.46
CA SER A 120 1.47 -11.70 -15.49
C SER A 120 1.38 -10.36 -16.21
N MET A 121 2.35 -9.47 -16.01
CA MET A 121 2.42 -8.20 -16.73
C MET A 121 2.59 -8.38 -18.24
N ALA A 122 3.29 -9.43 -18.68
CA ALA A 122 3.43 -9.73 -20.10
C ALA A 122 2.19 -10.43 -20.69
N ALA A 123 1.51 -11.27 -19.91
CA ALA A 123 0.43 -12.13 -20.39
C ALA A 123 -0.97 -11.48 -20.35
N ALA A 124 -1.25 -10.63 -19.37
CA ALA A 124 -2.58 -10.05 -19.16
C ALA A 124 -2.74 -8.72 -19.91
N LYS A 125 -2.84 -8.78 -21.25
CA LYS A 125 -2.83 -7.57 -22.11
C LYS A 125 -3.81 -6.48 -21.65
N SER A 126 -5.06 -6.83 -21.32
CA SER A 126 -6.05 -5.84 -20.89
C SER A 126 -5.66 -5.14 -19.58
N VAL A 127 -5.08 -5.88 -18.63
CA VAL A 127 -4.58 -5.32 -17.38
C VAL A 127 -3.35 -4.44 -17.64
N ALA A 128 -2.44 -4.89 -18.51
CA ALA A 128 -1.27 -4.13 -18.90
C ALA A 128 -1.64 -2.82 -19.62
N ASP A 129 -2.65 -2.84 -20.49
CA ASP A 129 -3.17 -1.65 -21.18
C ASP A 129 -3.77 -0.65 -20.17
N ASP A 130 -4.60 -1.12 -19.22
CA ASP A 130 -5.18 -0.29 -18.16
C ASP A 130 -4.10 0.31 -17.24
N MET A 131 -3.08 -0.48 -16.89
CA MET A 131 -1.94 -0.05 -16.07
C MET A 131 -1.06 0.96 -16.81
N ALA A 132 -0.90 0.82 -18.12
CA ALA A 132 -0.08 1.71 -18.95
C ALA A 132 -0.78 3.05 -19.27
N ASP A 133 -2.09 3.16 -19.03
CA ASP A 133 -2.84 4.41 -19.17
C ASP A 133 -2.11 5.56 -18.47
N PRO A 134 -1.95 6.75 -19.10
CA PRO A 134 -1.21 7.86 -18.50
C PRO A 134 -1.69 8.31 -17.12
N ARG A 135 -2.95 8.03 -16.76
CA ARG A 135 -3.50 8.30 -15.42
C ARG A 135 -2.95 7.36 -14.35
N VAL A 136 -2.57 6.14 -14.73
CA VAL A 136 -1.95 5.14 -13.85
C VAL A 136 -0.44 5.17 -14.00
N GLY A 137 0.08 5.07 -15.23
CA GLY A 137 1.49 5.24 -15.56
C GLY A 137 2.39 4.09 -15.10
N VAL A 138 1.89 2.85 -15.11
CA VAL A 138 2.67 1.63 -14.82
C VAL A 138 2.89 0.88 -16.13
N ARG A 139 4.07 1.02 -16.73
CA ARG A 139 4.39 0.40 -18.04
C ARG A 139 5.30 -0.81 -17.91
N SER A 140 5.90 -1.00 -16.75
CA SER A 140 6.83 -2.08 -16.45
C SER A 140 6.70 -2.53 -15.00
N LEU A 141 7.24 -3.72 -14.69
CA LEU A 141 7.31 -4.19 -13.31
C LEU A 141 8.11 -3.22 -12.44
N PHE A 142 9.14 -2.59 -12.99
CA PHE A 142 9.93 -1.58 -12.28
C PHE A 142 9.09 -0.37 -11.89
N ASP A 143 8.18 0.10 -12.75
CA ASP A 143 7.28 1.21 -12.42
C ASP A 143 6.34 0.82 -11.28
N LEU A 144 5.84 -0.42 -11.27
CA LEU A 144 5.00 -0.91 -10.17
C LEU A 144 5.80 -0.99 -8.87
N LEU A 145 6.99 -1.57 -8.92
CA LEU A 145 7.87 -1.74 -7.76
C LEU A 145 8.35 -0.40 -7.19
N ALA A 146 8.61 0.59 -8.05
CA ALA A 146 8.99 1.94 -7.64
C ALA A 146 7.89 2.68 -6.86
N ARG A 147 6.65 2.19 -6.87
CA ARG A 147 5.57 2.74 -6.06
C ARG A 147 5.62 2.29 -4.60
N PHE A 148 6.31 1.19 -4.28
CA PHE A 148 6.47 0.74 -2.90
C PHE A 148 7.34 1.70 -2.12
N ARG A 149 6.90 2.04 -0.91
CA ARG A 149 7.56 2.97 0.01
C ARG A 149 8.17 2.25 1.21
N MET A 150 7.39 1.37 1.83
CA MET A 150 7.73 0.70 3.08
C MET A 150 7.32 -0.76 3.01
N GLY A 151 8.15 -1.64 3.56
CA GLY A 151 7.75 -2.99 3.93
C GLY A 151 7.54 -3.15 5.44
N PRO A 152 7.39 -4.39 5.93
CA PRO A 152 6.99 -4.66 7.30
C PRO A 152 7.87 -4.02 8.39
N ARG A 153 9.19 -3.97 8.17
CA ARG A 153 10.12 -3.40 9.16
C ARG A 153 9.93 -1.88 9.25
N ASP A 154 9.96 -1.21 8.10
CA ASP A 154 9.79 0.23 7.99
C ASP A 154 8.42 0.68 8.52
N LEU A 155 7.38 -0.10 8.23
CA LEU A 155 6.02 0.14 8.70
C LEU A 155 5.95 0.13 10.24
N ARG A 156 6.62 -0.82 10.90
CA ARG A 156 6.66 -0.87 12.37
C ARG A 156 7.37 0.35 12.97
N GLU A 157 8.49 0.77 12.38
CA GLU A 157 9.21 1.97 12.79
C GLU A 157 8.38 3.25 12.55
N PHE A 158 7.68 3.33 11.41
CA PHE A 158 6.76 4.42 11.11
C PHE A 158 5.55 4.43 12.05
N ALA A 159 4.95 3.28 12.35
CA ALA A 159 3.81 3.20 13.24
C ALA A 159 4.17 3.68 14.66
N GLY A 160 5.30 3.18 15.18
CA GLY A 160 5.79 3.48 16.53
C GLY A 160 4.79 3.16 17.64
N ALA A 161 5.10 3.57 18.87
CA ALA A 161 4.13 3.54 19.96
C ALA A 161 3.13 4.71 19.83
N GLY A 162 1.89 4.50 20.27
CA GLY A 162 0.88 5.53 20.30
C GLY A 162 -0.54 4.97 20.32
N PRO A 163 -1.56 5.83 20.38
CA PRO A 163 -2.93 5.37 20.47
C PRO A 163 -3.41 4.74 19.16
N LEU A 164 -4.39 3.84 19.24
CA LEU A 164 -5.05 3.26 18.07
C LEU A 164 -6.36 3.98 17.80
N HIS A 165 -6.82 3.92 16.56
CA HIS A 165 -8.19 4.27 16.21
C HIS A 165 -9.06 3.02 16.40
N THR A 166 -9.92 3.03 17.41
CA THR A 166 -10.84 1.92 17.71
C THR A 166 -12.27 2.43 17.72
N ASP A 167 -13.24 1.52 17.68
CA ASP A 167 -14.66 1.89 17.83
C ASP A 167 -14.91 2.61 19.17
N ASP A 168 -14.28 2.14 20.25
CA ASP A 168 -14.44 2.71 21.61
C ASP A 168 -13.64 4.00 21.82
N LEU A 169 -12.63 4.26 20.98
CA LEU A 169 -11.82 5.46 21.00
C LEU A 169 -11.60 5.96 19.56
N PRO A 170 -12.63 6.56 18.93
CA PRO A 170 -12.60 6.86 17.51
C PRO A 170 -11.85 8.17 17.23
N LEU A 171 -10.55 8.20 17.55
CA LEU A 171 -9.70 9.39 17.47
C LEU A 171 -9.76 10.11 16.13
N ILE A 172 -9.76 9.38 15.02
CA ILE A 172 -9.74 9.99 13.68
C ILE A 172 -11.07 10.69 13.40
N ALA A 173 -12.21 10.11 13.80
CA ALA A 173 -13.53 10.72 13.65
C ALA A 173 -13.61 12.10 14.32
N TYR A 174 -12.97 12.25 15.49
CA TYR A 174 -12.96 13.51 16.24
C TYR A 174 -11.84 14.48 15.85
N ARG A 175 -10.72 13.99 15.30
CA ARG A 175 -9.56 14.83 14.97
C ARG A 175 -9.53 15.28 13.51
N ALA A 176 -9.87 14.40 12.58
CA ALA A 176 -9.79 14.68 11.14
C ALA A 176 -10.60 15.92 10.69
N PRO A 177 -11.80 16.22 11.25
CA PRO A 177 -12.52 17.45 10.89
C PRO A 177 -11.74 18.74 11.16
N PHE A 178 -10.90 18.76 12.20
CA PHE A 178 -10.06 19.93 12.52
C PHE A 178 -8.85 20.07 11.59
N ASP A 179 -8.44 18.99 10.93
CA ASP A 179 -7.30 18.95 10.03
C ASP A 179 -7.65 19.39 8.61
N LEU A 180 -8.93 19.39 8.22
CA LEU A 180 -9.41 19.52 6.84
C LEU A 180 -8.82 20.72 6.09
N TYR A 181 -8.65 21.85 6.77
CA TYR A 181 -8.18 23.10 6.17
C TYR A 181 -6.67 23.35 6.35
N LEU A 182 -5.95 22.39 6.94
CA LEU A 182 -4.51 22.48 7.14
C LEU A 182 -3.75 21.98 5.91
N GLU A 183 -2.73 22.72 5.49
CA GLU A 183 -1.78 22.25 4.48
C GLU A 183 -0.85 21.21 5.10
N THR A 184 -1.12 19.94 4.81
CA THR A 184 -0.50 18.79 5.49
C THR A 184 0.34 17.92 4.57
N ARG A 185 0.25 18.09 3.24
CA ARG A 185 0.89 17.20 2.25
C ARG A 185 2.40 17.16 2.43
N GLY A 186 3.04 18.33 2.48
CA GLY A 186 4.49 18.42 2.62
C GLY A 186 5.01 17.81 3.92
N ALA A 187 4.26 17.95 5.02
CA ALA A 187 4.63 17.36 6.31
C ALA A 187 4.48 15.83 6.30
N ASN A 188 3.39 15.32 5.72
CA ASN A 188 3.15 13.89 5.58
C ASN A 188 4.17 13.22 4.64
N MET A 189 4.53 13.88 3.55
CA MET A 189 5.56 13.39 2.63
C MET A 189 6.94 13.30 3.29
N ARG A 190 7.32 14.32 4.08
CA ARG A 190 8.54 14.25 4.89
C ARG A 190 8.48 13.12 5.91
N LEU A 191 7.34 12.94 6.59
CA LEU A 191 7.13 11.86 7.54
C LEU A 191 7.34 10.49 6.89
N LEU A 192 6.74 10.26 5.71
CA LEU A 192 6.91 9.00 4.97
C LEU A 192 8.36 8.80 4.53
N ALA A 193 8.99 9.82 3.95
CA ALA A 193 10.35 9.74 3.43
C ALA A 193 11.40 9.38 4.49
N LEU A 194 11.19 9.77 5.76
CA LEU A 194 12.10 9.42 6.86
C LEU A 194 12.17 7.91 7.14
N HIS A 195 11.12 7.15 6.80
CA HIS A 195 11.02 5.72 7.07
C HIS A 195 11.01 4.86 5.79
N ALA A 196 10.79 5.46 4.62
CA ALA A 196 10.64 4.72 3.37
C ALA A 196 11.99 4.21 2.83
N ASN A 197 12.18 2.89 2.82
CA ASN A 197 13.37 2.24 2.24
C ASN A 197 13.10 1.57 0.88
N GLY A 198 11.88 1.69 0.37
CA GLY A 198 11.47 1.06 -0.88
C GLY A 198 11.33 -0.45 -0.75
N ILE A 199 11.19 -1.14 -1.89
CA ILE A 199 10.93 -2.58 -1.91
C ILE A 199 12.19 -3.44 -1.84
N ALA A 200 13.36 -2.90 -2.24
CA ALA A 200 14.58 -3.69 -2.40
C ALA A 200 14.95 -4.54 -1.16
N PRO A 201 14.82 -4.04 0.09
CA PRO A 201 15.13 -4.84 1.29
C PRO A 201 14.23 -6.05 1.53
N TYR A 202 13.13 -6.17 0.78
CA TYR A 202 12.11 -7.19 0.94
C TYR A 202 12.02 -8.13 -0.27
N LEU A 203 12.96 -8.01 -1.22
CA LEU A 203 13.06 -8.91 -2.36
C LEU A 203 14.04 -10.04 -2.02
N GLU A 204 13.48 -11.18 -1.63
CA GLU A 204 14.26 -12.35 -1.18
C GLU A 204 14.69 -13.25 -2.35
N ASP A 205 13.91 -13.28 -3.44
CA ASP A 205 14.15 -14.15 -4.58
C ASP A 205 13.92 -13.41 -5.91
N LEU A 206 14.94 -13.43 -6.77
CA LEU A 206 14.91 -12.89 -8.13
C LEU A 206 14.97 -14.02 -9.20
N THR A 207 14.88 -15.28 -8.78
CA THR A 207 14.85 -16.43 -9.68
C THR A 207 13.68 -16.30 -10.65
N GLY A 208 13.93 -16.55 -11.94
CA GLY A 208 12.93 -16.43 -13.00
C GLY A 208 12.77 -15.02 -13.58
N ILE A 209 13.45 -14.01 -13.03
CA ILE A 209 13.58 -12.70 -13.68
C ILE A 209 14.65 -12.80 -14.78
N PRO A 210 14.37 -12.35 -16.02
CA PRO A 210 15.25 -12.55 -17.17
C PRO A 210 16.41 -11.53 -17.21
N MET A 211 17.04 -11.25 -16.07
CA MET A 211 18.24 -10.43 -15.97
C MET A 211 19.02 -10.70 -14.67
N PRO A 212 20.32 -10.37 -14.62
CA PRO A 212 21.11 -10.49 -13.40
C PRO A 212 20.58 -9.58 -12.27
N PRO A 213 20.70 -9.99 -10.99
CA PRO A 213 20.26 -9.19 -9.83
C PRO A 213 20.78 -7.75 -9.82
N ARG A 214 22.06 -7.52 -10.15
CA ARG A 214 22.63 -6.18 -10.24
C ARG A 214 21.87 -5.30 -11.25
N ALA A 215 21.65 -5.81 -12.46
CA ALA A 215 20.92 -5.08 -13.50
C ALA A 215 19.47 -4.80 -13.08
N PHE A 216 18.83 -5.74 -12.38
CA PHE A 216 17.49 -5.55 -11.83
C PHE A 216 17.43 -4.37 -10.85
N PHE A 217 18.34 -4.31 -9.86
CA PHE A 217 18.36 -3.22 -8.89
C PHE A 217 18.76 -1.86 -9.52
N GLU A 218 19.65 -1.85 -10.51
CA GLU A 218 19.97 -0.63 -11.27
C GLU A 218 18.77 -0.10 -12.08
N MET A 219 17.99 -0.99 -12.69
CA MET A 219 16.74 -0.60 -13.37
C MET A 219 15.68 -0.12 -12.40
N LEU A 220 15.54 -0.78 -11.25
CA LEU A 220 14.63 -0.36 -10.20
C LEU A 220 14.99 1.02 -9.64
N ALA A 221 16.27 1.29 -9.40
CA ALA A 221 16.76 2.60 -8.96
C ALA A 221 16.35 3.72 -9.93
N LYS A 222 16.52 3.50 -11.24
CA LYS A 222 16.11 4.47 -12.29
C LYS A 222 14.62 4.76 -12.26
N SER A 223 13.78 3.73 -12.03
CA SER A 223 12.33 3.92 -11.93
C SER A 223 11.95 4.68 -10.66
N TYR A 224 12.62 4.43 -9.54
CA TYR A 224 12.48 5.24 -8.32
C TYR A 224 12.87 6.70 -8.55
N ASP A 225 13.98 7.00 -9.23
CA ASP A 225 14.38 8.40 -9.51
C ASP A 225 13.35 9.14 -10.38
N GLN A 226 12.70 8.44 -11.32
CA GLN A 226 11.66 9.02 -12.16
C GLN A 226 10.38 9.31 -11.36
N PHE A 227 9.98 8.39 -10.48
CA PHE A 227 8.75 8.52 -9.69
C PHE A 227 8.93 9.44 -8.46
N LEU A 228 10.09 9.33 -7.80
CA LEU A 228 10.46 9.95 -6.53
C LEU A 228 11.91 10.50 -6.58
N PRO A 229 12.17 11.60 -7.31
CA PRO A 229 13.52 12.14 -7.55
C PRO A 229 14.28 12.63 -6.30
N TYR A 230 13.64 12.59 -5.13
CA TYR A 230 14.23 12.97 -3.83
C TYR A 230 14.02 11.91 -2.75
N GLY A 231 13.57 10.71 -3.14
CA GLY A 231 13.42 9.57 -2.25
C GLY A 231 14.77 8.90 -1.99
N ARG A 232 14.95 8.36 -0.78
CA ARG A 232 16.13 7.53 -0.46
C ARG A 232 16.03 6.12 -1.07
N GLU A 233 14.85 5.73 -1.55
CA GLU A 233 14.55 4.41 -2.09
C GLU A 233 15.42 4.08 -3.32
N ALA A 234 15.73 5.08 -4.16
CA ALA A 234 16.67 4.92 -5.27
C ALA A 234 18.10 4.64 -4.77
N VAL A 235 18.56 5.35 -3.73
CA VAL A 235 19.87 5.13 -3.10
C VAL A 235 19.94 3.73 -2.49
N VAL A 236 18.89 3.29 -1.79
CA VAL A 236 18.80 1.92 -1.27
C VAL A 236 18.92 0.90 -2.42
N CYS A 237 18.23 1.10 -3.54
CA CYS A 237 18.38 0.21 -4.70
C CYS A 237 19.82 0.19 -5.25
N GLN A 238 20.51 1.33 -5.27
CA GLN A 238 21.91 1.42 -5.70
C GLN A 238 22.86 0.68 -4.74
N GLU A 239 22.64 0.78 -3.43
CA GLU A 239 23.39 0.03 -2.41
C GLU A 239 23.23 -1.48 -2.60
N TRP A 240 22.00 -1.93 -2.89
CA TRP A 240 21.70 -3.33 -3.17
C TRP A 240 22.31 -3.80 -4.50
N ALA A 241 22.29 -2.96 -5.55
CA ALA A 241 22.97 -3.24 -6.80
C ALA A 241 24.48 -3.45 -6.62
N ALA A 242 25.12 -2.64 -5.77
CA ALA A 242 26.55 -2.76 -5.47
C ALA A 242 26.89 -4.03 -4.68
N GLN A 243 25.98 -4.51 -3.82
CA GLN A 243 26.14 -5.75 -3.05
C GLN A 243 25.83 -7.01 -3.85
N ALA A 244 24.99 -6.89 -4.88
CA ALA A 244 24.59 -7.98 -5.76
C ALA A 244 25.70 -8.43 -6.74
N THR A 245 26.99 -8.27 -6.38
CA THR A 245 28.14 -8.56 -7.24
C THR A 245 28.03 -9.93 -7.90
N GLU A 246 28.19 -9.89 -9.22
CA GLU A 246 28.32 -10.95 -10.23
C GLU A 246 28.59 -12.34 -9.64
N ILE A 247 27.53 -13.14 -9.54
CA ILE A 247 27.68 -14.60 -9.54
C ILE A 247 28.24 -14.95 -10.93
N PRO A 248 29.41 -15.60 -11.01
CA PRO A 248 30.03 -15.97 -12.28
C PRO A 248 29.14 -16.91 -13.11
#